data_AF-A0A6M0CEA3-F1
#
_entry.id   AF-A0A6M0CEA3-F1
#
_cell.length_a   1.000
_cell.length_b   1.000
_cell.length_c   1.000
_cell.angle_alpha   90.00
_cell.angle_beta   90.00
_cell.angle_gamma   90.00
#
_symmetry.space_group_name_H-M   'P 1'
#
loop_
_entity.id
_entity.type
_entity.pdbx_description
1 polymer ?
#
loop_
_entity_poly.entity_id
_entity_poly.type
_entity_poly.pdbx_seq_one_letter_code
_entity_poly.pdbx_strand_id
1 'polypeptide(L)'
;MDRPKIKIEKDVLDVFLETLGLAFIIIILVLPIVYYNQLPEKIPTHFGADGTADDFGSKSSIWLLPILGTVMFFGLFMLNKYPHIFNYPQKITAENAKKQYQNATKLIRFLNTSIALVFAYITYSTINVAIGKQSGLGSYFLIAFLVLIFIPIFYFLYRSIPKK
;
A
#
# COMPACT_ATOMS: atom_id res chain seq x y z
N MET A 1 -10.55 1.61 -31.42
CA MET A 1 -10.02 2.96 -31.16
C MET A 1 -9.05 2.85 -30.01
N ASP A 2 -7.79 3.20 -30.25
CA ASP A 2 -6.80 3.23 -29.19
C ASP A 2 -7.14 4.33 -28.18
N ARG A 3 -6.96 4.02 -26.89
CA ARG A 3 -7.18 4.99 -25.83
C ARG A 3 -6.14 6.13 -25.93
N PRO A 4 -6.51 7.40 -25.70
CA PRO A 4 -5.57 8.52 -25.76
C PRO A 4 -4.39 8.29 -24.81
N LYS A 5 -3.14 8.47 -25.28
CA LYS A 5 -1.95 8.38 -24.43
C LYS A 5 -1.59 9.78 -23.93
N ILE A 6 -2.11 10.13 -22.74
CA ILE A 6 -1.94 11.46 -22.14
C ILE A 6 -1.03 11.34 -20.91
N LYS A 7 -0.01 12.20 -20.83
CA LYS A 7 0.80 12.34 -19.62
C LYS A 7 0.02 13.16 -18.59
N ILE A 8 -0.18 12.59 -17.40
CA ILE A 8 -0.87 13.27 -16.30
C ILE A 8 0.15 14.02 -15.45
N GLU A 9 -0.03 15.33 -15.34
CA GLU A 9 0.74 16.18 -14.43
C GLU A 9 0.33 15.89 -12.99
N LYS A 10 1.33 15.85 -12.10
CA LYS A 10 1.14 15.61 -10.67
C LYS A 10 0.79 16.91 -9.98
N ASP A 11 -0.18 16.87 -9.08
CA ASP A 11 -0.42 17.95 -8.14
C ASP A 11 0.33 17.74 -6.81
N VAL A 12 0.14 18.68 -5.87
CA VAL A 12 0.80 18.64 -4.56
C VAL A 12 0.45 17.37 -3.79
N LEU A 13 -0.80 16.90 -3.87
CA LEU A 13 -1.23 15.67 -3.19
C LEU A 13 -0.56 14.44 -3.80
N ASP A 14 -0.46 14.40 -5.13
CA ASP A 14 0.24 13.30 -5.83
C ASP A 14 1.70 13.19 -5.37
N VAL A 15 2.42 14.33 -5.31
CA VAL A 15 3.83 14.37 -4.87
C VAL A 15 3.95 14.00 -3.39
N PHE A 16 3.06 14.52 -2.55
CA PHE A 16 3.02 14.20 -1.12
C PHE A 16 2.84 12.69 -0.89
N LEU A 17 1.84 12.06 -1.53
CA LEU A 17 1.58 10.63 -1.39
C LEU A 17 2.77 9.78 -1.81
N GLU A 18 3.36 10.06 -2.97
CA GLU A 18 4.52 9.28 -3.44
C GLU A 18 5.74 9.45 -2.52
N THR A 19 5.97 10.67 -2.00
CA THR A 19 7.07 10.93 -1.05
C THR A 19 6.82 10.22 0.29
N LEU A 20 5.59 10.27 0.80
CA LEU A 20 5.20 9.58 2.02
C LEU A 20 5.30 8.07 1.88
N GLY A 21 4.86 7.51 0.74
CA GLY A 21 5.00 6.09 0.44
C GLY A 21 6.46 5.66 0.36
N LEU A 22 7.32 6.47 -0.27
CA LEU A 22 8.76 6.21 -0.30
C LEU A 22 9.38 6.25 1.11
N ALA A 23 8.95 7.18 1.96
CA ALA A 23 9.38 7.23 3.36
C ALA A 23 9.00 5.94 4.11
N PHE A 24 7.79 5.41 3.90
CA PHE A 24 7.42 4.11 4.47
C PHE A 24 8.27 2.96 3.93
N ILE A 25 8.61 2.94 2.64
CA ILE A 25 9.54 1.95 2.08
C ILE A 25 10.92 2.02 2.75
N ILE A 26 11.44 3.22 3.01
CA ILE A 26 12.69 3.37 3.75
C ILE A 26 12.54 2.79 5.17
N ILE A 27 11.44 3.10 5.86
CA ILE A 27 11.15 2.57 7.20
C ILE A 27 11.10 1.04 7.19
N ILE A 28 10.39 0.41 6.23
CA ILE A 28 10.25 -1.06 6.19
C ILE A 28 11.58 -1.76 5.93
N LEU A 29 12.52 -1.11 5.22
CA LEU A 29 13.85 -1.66 4.96
C LEU A 29 14.79 -1.45 6.16
N VAL A 30 14.72 -0.30 6.82
CA VAL A 30 15.60 0.04 7.96
C VAL A 30 15.25 -0.76 9.21
N LEU A 31 13.96 -1.00 9.47
CA LEU A 31 13.51 -1.71 10.68
C LEU A 31 14.18 -3.10 10.85
N PRO A 32 14.12 -4.02 9.88
CA PRO A 32 14.83 -5.29 9.97
C PRO A 32 16.33 -5.10 10.19
N ILE A 33 17.00 -4.18 9.49
CA ILE A 33 18.46 -3.94 9.62
C ILE A 33 18.83 -3.61 11.06
N VAL A 34 18.07 -2.72 11.71
CA VAL A 34 18.36 -2.25 13.07
C VAL A 34 18.06 -3.31 14.12
N TYR A 35 16.99 -4.08 13.96
CA TYR A 35 16.51 -5.00 14.98
C TYR A 35 16.86 -6.47 14.76
N TYR A 36 17.45 -6.85 13.62
CA TYR A 36 17.65 -8.25 13.23
C TYR A 36 18.34 -9.08 14.32
N ASN A 37 19.40 -8.55 14.93
CA ASN A 37 20.19 -9.25 15.95
C ASN A 37 19.47 -9.38 17.30
N GLN A 38 18.39 -8.63 17.51
CA GLN A 38 17.55 -8.70 18.71
C GLN A 38 16.40 -9.70 18.55
N LEU A 39 16.13 -10.17 17.33
CA LEU A 39 15.03 -11.09 17.06
C LEU A 39 15.38 -12.51 17.55
N PRO A 40 14.46 -13.19 18.25
CA PRO A 40 14.58 -14.61 18.53
C PRO A 40 14.54 -15.44 17.24
N GLU A 41 14.97 -16.70 17.29
CA GLU A 41 14.96 -17.60 16.11
C GLU A 41 13.57 -17.81 15.50
N LYS A 42 12.50 -17.64 16.29
CA LYS A 42 11.12 -17.69 15.84
C LYS A 42 10.38 -16.38 16.08
N ILE A 43 9.77 -15.82 15.05
CA ILE A 43 8.97 -14.59 15.09
C ILE A 43 7.57 -14.82 14.51
N PRO A 44 6.58 -13.96 14.83
CA PRO A 44 5.26 -14.06 14.21
C PRO A 44 5.32 -13.97 12.68
N THR A 45 4.62 -14.87 12.01
CA THR A 45 4.47 -14.89 10.55
C THR A 45 3.03 -14.64 10.10
N HIS A 46 2.06 -14.88 10.98
CA HIS A 46 0.66 -14.59 10.75
C HIS A 46 0.02 -13.99 12.01
N PHE A 47 -1.02 -13.19 11.79
CA PHE A 47 -1.85 -12.63 12.85
C PHE A 47 -3.32 -12.90 12.53
N GLY A 48 -4.06 -13.35 13.52
CA GLY A 48 -5.50 -13.56 13.44
C GLY A 48 -6.28 -12.26 13.28
N ALA A 49 -7.60 -12.37 13.08
CA ALA A 49 -8.49 -11.22 12.90
C ALA A 49 -8.58 -10.31 14.14
N ASP A 50 -8.27 -10.84 15.32
CA ASP A 50 -8.17 -10.10 16.59
C ASP A 50 -6.81 -9.39 16.76
N GLY A 51 -5.90 -9.57 15.80
CA GLY A 51 -4.55 -9.02 15.79
C GLY A 51 -3.56 -9.83 16.62
N THR A 52 -3.91 -10.99 17.18
CA THR A 52 -2.99 -11.84 17.93
C THR A 52 -2.15 -12.71 16.98
N ALA A 53 -0.91 -13.01 17.34
CA ALA A 53 -0.05 -13.89 16.55
C ALA A 53 -0.51 -15.35 16.71
N ASP A 54 -0.83 -16.01 15.60
CA ASP A 54 -1.32 -17.39 15.56
C ASP A 54 -0.41 -18.34 14.75
N ASP A 55 0.61 -17.80 14.07
CA ASP A 55 1.67 -18.57 13.40
C ASP A 55 3.05 -17.94 13.61
N PHE A 56 4.08 -18.78 13.65
CA PHE A 56 5.46 -18.39 13.91
C PHE A 56 6.44 -19.13 12.99
N GLY A 57 7.41 -18.39 12.44
CA GLY A 57 8.43 -18.92 11.54
C GLY A 57 9.83 -18.42 11.84
N SER A 58 10.80 -18.82 11.01
CA SER A 58 12.20 -18.38 11.11
C SER A 58 12.30 -16.85 11.15
N LYS A 59 13.22 -16.30 11.96
CA LYS A 59 13.52 -14.86 12.01
C LYS A 59 13.85 -14.23 10.65
N SER A 60 14.30 -15.02 9.68
CA SER A 60 14.53 -14.56 8.31
C SER A 60 13.26 -14.12 7.58
N SER A 61 12.07 -14.54 8.04
CA SER A 61 10.78 -14.15 7.46
C SER A 61 10.51 -12.65 7.58
N ILE A 62 11.20 -11.93 8.48
CA ILE A 62 11.08 -10.48 8.64
C ILE A 62 11.38 -9.69 7.35
N TRP A 63 12.14 -10.29 6.42
CA TRP A 63 12.50 -9.68 5.14
C TRP A 63 11.42 -9.81 4.06
N LEU A 64 10.40 -10.65 4.27
CA LEU A 64 9.35 -10.89 3.28
C LEU A 64 8.57 -9.61 2.94
N LEU A 65 8.01 -8.93 3.96
CA LEU A 65 7.26 -7.70 3.75
C LEU A 65 8.12 -6.54 3.21
N PRO A 66 9.36 -6.32 3.68
CA PRO A 66 10.27 -5.36 3.07
C PRO A 66 10.50 -5.57 1.57
N ILE A 67 10.78 -6.82 1.15
CA ILE A 67 11.04 -7.16 -0.26
C ILE A 67 9.75 -7.00 -1.07
N LEU A 68 8.65 -7.62 -0.62
CA LEU A 68 7.36 -7.57 -1.29
C LEU A 68 6.85 -6.13 -1.41
N GLY A 69 6.92 -5.36 -0.31
CA GLY A 69 6.54 -3.96 -0.28
C GLY A 69 7.33 -3.09 -1.24
N THR A 70 8.64 -3.30 -1.32
CA THR A 70 9.51 -2.59 -2.27
C THR A 70 9.11 -2.91 -3.71
N VAL A 71 8.97 -4.19 -4.06
CA VAL A 71 8.58 -4.63 -5.41
C VAL A 71 7.20 -4.08 -5.78
N MET A 72 6.21 -4.20 -4.88
CA MET A 72 4.86 -3.68 -5.11
C MET A 72 4.86 -2.17 -5.25
N PHE A 73 5.61 -1.45 -4.42
CA PHE A 73 5.65 0.00 -4.45
C PHE A 73 6.19 0.54 -5.78
N PHE A 74 7.33 0.02 -6.22
CA PHE A 74 7.91 0.43 -7.49
C PHE A 74 7.10 -0.09 -8.68
N GLY A 75 6.51 -1.28 -8.58
CA GLY A 75 5.60 -1.82 -9.59
C GLY A 75 4.39 -0.93 -9.82
N LEU A 76 3.68 -0.54 -8.74
CA LEU A 76 2.54 0.38 -8.81
C LEU A 76 2.97 1.79 -9.24
N PHE A 77 4.12 2.29 -8.77
CA PHE A 77 4.66 3.58 -9.18
C PHE A 77 4.98 3.62 -10.69
N MET A 78 5.54 2.55 -11.26
CA MET A 78 5.76 2.42 -12.70
C MET A 78 4.45 2.26 -13.47
N LEU A 79 3.55 1.40 -13.00
CA LEU A 79 2.20 1.22 -13.58
C LEU A 79 1.46 2.56 -13.69
N ASN A 80 1.62 3.43 -12.68
CA ASN A 80 0.97 4.74 -12.63
C ASN A 80 1.43 5.74 -13.69
N LYS A 81 2.50 5.44 -14.42
CA LYS A 81 2.94 6.22 -15.60
C LYS A 81 2.12 5.91 -16.84
N TYR A 82 1.34 4.82 -16.84
CA TYR A 82 0.59 4.33 -17.99
C TYR A 82 -0.91 4.18 -17.70
N PRO A 83 -1.65 5.25 -17.34
CA PRO A 83 -3.07 5.12 -16.98
C PRO A 83 -3.95 4.55 -18.10
N HIS A 84 -3.55 4.69 -19.37
CA HIS A 84 -4.31 4.19 -20.51
C HIS A 84 -4.51 2.66 -20.50
N ILE A 85 -3.68 1.88 -19.78
CA ILE A 85 -3.82 0.42 -19.66
C ILE A 85 -4.71 -0.01 -18.47
N PHE A 86 -5.21 0.93 -17.66
CA PHE A 86 -6.02 0.59 -16.50
C PHE A 86 -7.42 0.10 -16.88
N ASN A 87 -8.11 -0.51 -15.94
CA ASN A 87 -9.54 -0.82 -16.07
C ASN A 87 -10.37 0.38 -15.60
N TYR A 88 -11.37 0.75 -16.40
CA TYR A 88 -12.24 1.90 -16.14
C TYR A 88 -13.71 1.47 -16.18
N PRO A 89 -14.57 1.96 -15.26
CA PRO A 89 -16.01 1.62 -15.25
C PRO A 89 -16.82 2.14 -16.44
N GLN A 90 -16.23 3.03 -17.25
CA GLN A 90 -16.83 3.53 -18.47
C GLN A 90 -15.80 3.55 -19.61
N LYS A 91 -16.30 3.58 -20.85
CA LYS A 91 -15.45 3.71 -22.03
C LYS A 91 -14.65 5.01 -21.98
N ILE A 92 -13.36 4.90 -22.26
CA ILE A 92 -12.48 6.07 -22.36
C ILE A 92 -12.62 6.70 -23.75
N THR A 93 -12.92 8.00 -23.75
CA THR A 93 -13.02 8.87 -24.94
C THR A 93 -11.98 9.99 -24.85
N ALA A 94 -11.74 10.69 -25.96
CA ALA A 94 -10.83 11.85 -25.95
C ALA A 94 -11.26 12.93 -24.92
N GLU A 95 -12.57 13.12 -24.76
CA GLU A 95 -13.16 14.12 -23.86
C GLU A 95 -13.01 13.76 -22.38
N ASN A 96 -13.17 12.47 -22.02
CA ASN A 96 -13.15 12.06 -20.61
C ASN A 96 -11.78 11.53 -20.12
N ALA A 97 -10.85 11.22 -21.04
CA ALA A 97 -9.59 10.54 -20.72
C ALA A 97 -8.78 11.26 -19.64
N LYS A 98 -8.58 12.59 -19.77
CA LYS A 98 -7.79 13.36 -18.79
C LYS A 98 -8.35 13.22 -17.37
N LYS A 99 -9.66 13.42 -17.20
CA LYS A 99 -10.34 13.34 -15.91
C LYS A 99 -10.31 11.93 -15.32
N GLN A 100 -10.56 10.92 -16.15
CA GLN A 100 -10.53 9.51 -15.71
C GLN A 100 -9.13 9.07 -15.32
N TYR A 101 -8.12 9.48 -16.08
CA TYR A 101 -6.73 9.14 -15.79
C TYR A 101 -6.22 9.84 -14.54
N GLN A 102 -6.54 11.12 -14.35
CA GLN A 102 -6.25 11.82 -13.08
C GLN A 102 -6.90 11.12 -11.88
N ASN A 103 -8.17 10.72 -12.01
CA ASN A 103 -8.90 10.04 -10.94
C ASN A 103 -8.28 8.68 -10.60
N ALA A 104 -8.02 7.86 -11.61
CA ALA A 104 -7.45 6.53 -11.40
C ALA A 104 -6.00 6.57 -10.92
N THR A 105 -5.17 7.49 -11.44
CA THR A 105 -3.78 7.60 -10.98
C THR A 105 -3.68 8.05 -9.53
N LYS A 106 -4.58 8.92 -9.07
CA LYS A 106 -4.71 9.30 -7.65
C LYS A 106 -5.11 8.13 -6.78
N LEU A 107 -6.09 7.32 -7.20
CA LEU A 107 -6.47 6.10 -6.49
C LEU A 107 -5.24 5.17 -6.33
N ILE A 108 -4.49 4.94 -7.41
CA ILE A 108 -3.29 4.10 -7.36
C ILE A 108 -2.24 4.68 -6.41
N ARG A 109 -2.01 6.01 -6.37
CA ARG A 109 -1.08 6.62 -5.39
C ARG A 109 -1.53 6.42 -3.95
N PHE A 110 -2.82 6.62 -3.68
CA PHE A 110 -3.40 6.37 -2.36
C PHE A 110 -3.19 4.91 -1.94
N LEU A 111 -3.58 3.96 -2.79
CA LEU A 111 -3.42 2.53 -2.50
C LEU A 111 -1.95 2.16 -2.31
N ASN A 112 -1.07 2.66 -3.17
CA ASN A 112 0.36 2.37 -3.09
C ASN A 112 0.96 2.86 -1.75
N THR A 113 0.58 4.06 -1.33
CA THR A 113 1.02 4.66 -0.05
C THR A 113 0.43 3.91 1.15
N SER A 114 -0.87 3.57 1.10
CA SER A 114 -1.54 2.81 2.15
C SER A 114 -0.95 1.41 2.33
N ILE A 115 -0.62 0.71 1.25
CA ILE A 115 0.05 -0.60 1.32
C ILE A 115 1.42 -0.46 1.97
N ALA A 116 2.23 0.52 1.56
CA ALA A 116 3.54 0.76 2.16
C ALA A 116 3.43 1.09 3.67
N LEU A 117 2.47 1.91 4.07
CA LEU A 117 2.16 2.20 5.48
C LEU A 117 1.79 0.93 6.26
N VAL A 118 0.88 0.13 5.73
CA VAL A 118 0.40 -1.10 6.38
C VAL A 118 1.55 -2.10 6.55
N PHE A 119 2.40 -2.26 5.52
CA PHE A 119 3.56 -3.13 5.62
C PHE A 119 4.60 -2.60 6.61
N ALA A 120 4.79 -1.29 6.71
CA ALA A 120 5.65 -0.67 7.71
C ALA A 120 5.14 -0.95 9.12
N TYR A 121 3.84 -0.77 9.33
CA TYR A 121 3.18 -1.05 10.60
C TYR A 121 3.29 -2.52 11.00
N ILE A 122 2.95 -3.45 10.10
CA ILE A 122 3.04 -4.89 10.39
C ILE A 122 4.49 -5.27 10.70
N THR A 123 5.47 -4.80 9.92
CA THR A 123 6.90 -5.09 10.17
C THR A 123 7.34 -4.58 11.54
N TYR A 124 6.97 -3.34 11.90
CA TYR A 124 7.24 -2.77 13.21
C TYR A 124 6.60 -3.58 14.34
N SER A 125 5.33 -3.96 14.19
CA SER A 125 4.63 -4.72 15.21
C SER A 125 5.14 -6.16 15.32
N THR A 126 5.49 -6.83 14.22
CA THR A 126 6.16 -8.14 14.26
C THR A 126 7.44 -8.09 15.06
N ILE A 127 8.28 -7.06 14.86
CA ILE A 127 9.50 -6.85 15.66
C ILE A 127 9.16 -6.68 17.13
N ASN A 128 8.22 -5.79 17.47
CA ASN A 128 7.87 -5.51 18.86
C ASN A 128 7.21 -6.69 19.57
N VAL A 129 6.39 -7.48 18.87
CA VAL A 129 5.83 -8.72 19.40
C VAL A 129 6.94 -9.75 19.63
N ALA A 130 7.85 -9.92 18.68
CA ALA A 130 8.96 -10.86 18.79
C ALA A 130 9.90 -10.56 19.97
N ILE A 131 10.11 -9.28 20.30
CA ILE A 131 10.94 -8.86 21.44
C ILE A 131 10.13 -8.58 22.72
N GLY A 132 8.84 -8.97 22.76
CA GLY A 132 8.00 -8.91 23.96
C GLY A 132 7.52 -7.51 24.38
N LYS A 133 7.58 -6.51 23.49
CA LYS A 133 7.10 -5.13 23.73
C LYS A 133 5.64 -4.88 23.35
N GLN A 134 5.05 -5.77 22.56
CA GLN A 134 3.68 -5.66 22.06
C GLN A 134 3.02 -7.04 22.07
N SER A 135 1.70 -7.10 22.29
CA SER A 135 0.96 -8.38 22.36
C SER A 135 0.42 -8.87 21.01
N GLY A 136 0.37 -8.01 20.00
CA GLY A 136 -0.17 -8.29 18.67
C GLY A 136 -0.35 -7.00 17.85
N LEU A 137 -0.97 -7.04 16.68
CA LEU A 137 -1.29 -5.86 15.86
C LEU A 137 -2.33 -4.92 16.50
N GLY A 138 -3.01 -5.35 17.55
CA GLY A 138 -4.11 -4.61 18.17
C GLY A 138 -5.46 -4.92 17.54
N SER A 139 -6.51 -4.96 18.37
CA SER A 139 -7.84 -5.46 18.00
C SER A 139 -8.57 -4.65 16.93
N TYR A 140 -8.21 -3.38 16.75
CA TYR A 140 -8.79 -2.51 15.71
C TYR A 140 -8.01 -2.49 14.40
N PHE A 141 -6.87 -3.18 14.31
CA PHE A 141 -6.01 -3.16 13.13
C PHE A 141 -6.78 -3.56 11.87
N LEU A 142 -7.53 -4.66 11.92
CA LEU A 142 -8.27 -5.17 10.76
C LEU A 142 -9.29 -4.14 10.25
N ILE A 143 -10.08 -3.54 11.15
CA ILE A 143 -11.08 -2.53 10.79
C ILE A 143 -10.40 -1.29 10.20
N ALA A 144 -9.32 -0.81 10.82
CA ALA A 144 -8.56 0.34 10.32
C ALA A 144 -7.96 0.07 8.93
N PHE A 145 -7.39 -1.12 8.71
CA PHE A 145 -6.88 -1.56 7.42
C PHE A 145 -7.99 -1.58 6.34
N LEU A 146 -9.14 -2.18 6.64
CA LEU A 146 -10.26 -2.25 5.70
C LEU A 146 -10.76 -0.85 5.34
N VAL A 147 -10.93 0.03 6.33
CA VAL A 147 -11.33 1.42 6.12
C VAL A 147 -10.32 2.17 5.24
N LEU A 148 -9.02 2.03 5.53
CA LEU A 148 -7.93 2.68 4.80
C LEU A 148 -7.88 2.26 3.31
N ILE A 149 -8.19 1.00 3.00
CA ILE A 149 -8.17 0.47 1.63
C ILE A 149 -9.49 0.73 0.89
N PHE A 150 -10.62 0.42 1.51
CA PHE A 150 -11.91 0.43 0.82
C PHE A 150 -12.51 1.83 0.66
N ILE A 151 -12.30 2.76 1.60
CA ILE A 151 -12.84 4.12 1.46
C ILE A 151 -12.31 4.81 0.19
N PRO A 152 -10.99 4.87 -0.07
CA PRO A 152 -10.48 5.46 -1.32
C PRO A 152 -11.04 4.75 -2.55
N ILE A 153 -11.10 3.42 -2.54
CA ILE A 153 -11.64 2.64 -3.67
C ILE A 153 -13.07 3.08 -3.98
N PHE A 154 -13.96 3.06 -2.99
CA PHE A 154 -15.36 3.44 -3.21
C PHE A 154 -15.50 4.90 -3.62
N TYR A 155 -14.75 5.81 -3.00
CA TYR A 155 -14.76 7.22 -3.35
C TYR A 155 -14.34 7.48 -4.80
N PHE A 156 -13.21 6.91 -5.24
CA PHE A 156 -12.68 7.12 -6.58
C PHE A 156 -13.50 6.38 -7.64
N LEU A 157 -14.06 5.19 -7.33
CA LEU A 157 -14.99 4.49 -8.21
C LEU A 157 -16.27 5.28 -8.41
N TYR A 158 -16.89 5.78 -7.34
CA TYR A 158 -18.08 6.63 -7.43
C TYR A 158 -17.83 7.86 -8.30
N ARG A 159 -16.68 8.52 -8.13
CA ARG A 159 -16.29 9.69 -8.94
C ARG A 159 -16.02 9.37 -10.42
N SER A 160 -15.70 8.11 -10.72
CA SER A 160 -15.43 7.66 -12.09
C SER A 160 -16.70 7.32 -12.88
N ILE A 161 -17.84 7.15 -12.22
CA ILE A 161 -19.12 6.84 -12.86
C ILE A 161 -19.65 8.09 -13.58
N PRO A 162 -20.18 7.96 -14.82
CA PRO A 162 -20.81 9.07 -15.51
C PRO A 162 -22.02 9.58 -14.71
N LYS A 163 -22.09 10.90 -14.48
CA LYS A 163 -23.28 11.53 -13.92
C LYS A 163 -24.34 11.54 -15.03
N LYS A 164 -25.51 10.96 -14.75
CA LYS A 164 -26.70 11.11 -15.58
C LYS A 164 -27.23 12.53 -15.49
#